data_AF-T0Q2D8-F1
#
_entry.id   AF-T0Q2D8-F1
#
_cell.length_a   1.000
_cell.length_b   1.000
_cell.length_c   1.000
_cell.angle_alpha   90.00
_cell.angle_beta   90.00
_cell.angle_gamma   90.00
#
_symmetry.space_group_name_H-M   'P 1'
#
loop_
_entity.id
_entity.type
_entity.pdbx_description
1 polymer ?
#
loop_
_entity_poly.entity_id
_entity_poly.type
_entity_poly.pdbx_seq_one_letter_code
_entity_poly.pdbx_strand_id
1 'polypeptide(L)'
;MNSVFGAYEGDIVWGISVHPNERSLVQSLGTFKTTRRLRAGYAYANLNFEILGQVLEYQTNTTWAQYLDATFFTPLGMVNTYGAVPDVPATGDLSFGHVICNGKVAGPYDLRSSPEIALGYKNGHLAAGSMLSTASDLALFLHASQHWLS
;
A
#
# COMPACT_ATOMS: atom_id res chain seq x y z
N MET A 1 -5.78 -10.54 11.26
CA MET A 1 -6.94 -9.77 10.75
C MET A 1 -8.21 -10.54 11.06
N ASN A 2 -9.17 -9.93 11.74
CA ASN A 2 -10.35 -10.62 12.29
C ASN A 2 -11.66 -9.84 11.99
N SER A 3 -11.74 -9.31 10.77
CA SER A 3 -12.90 -8.58 10.25
C SER A 3 -13.91 -9.54 9.61
N VAL A 4 -14.88 -8.98 8.89
CA VAL A 4 -15.90 -9.69 8.10
C VAL A 4 -15.38 -10.21 6.76
N PHE A 5 -14.16 -9.85 6.36
CA PHE A 5 -13.60 -10.28 5.09
C PHE A 5 -13.04 -11.71 5.14
N GLY A 6 -13.16 -12.40 4.02
CA GLY A 6 -12.52 -13.68 3.72
C GLY A 6 -11.03 -13.55 3.39
N ALA A 7 -10.35 -14.68 3.20
CA ALA A 7 -8.93 -14.67 2.85
C ALA A 7 -8.71 -14.08 1.45
N TYR A 8 -7.72 -13.18 1.32
CA TYR A 8 -7.27 -12.54 0.09
C TYR A 8 -8.31 -11.62 -0.58
N GLU A 9 -9.37 -11.24 0.14
CA GLU A 9 -10.31 -10.25 -0.37
C GLU A 9 -9.60 -8.89 -0.54
N GLY A 10 -9.72 -8.33 -1.74
CA GLY A 10 -9.05 -7.10 -2.17
C GLY A 10 -7.90 -7.31 -3.16
N ASP A 11 -7.28 -8.49 -3.20
CA ASP A 11 -6.00 -8.69 -3.93
C ASP A 11 -6.09 -8.44 -5.44
N ILE A 12 -7.21 -8.82 -6.06
CA ILE A 12 -7.42 -8.66 -7.52
C ILE A 12 -7.90 -7.25 -7.88
N VAL A 13 -8.60 -6.58 -6.96
CA VAL A 13 -9.27 -5.29 -7.20
C VAL A 13 -8.25 -4.22 -7.61
N TRP A 14 -7.04 -4.27 -7.05
CA TRP A 14 -5.91 -3.40 -7.38
C TRP A 14 -5.33 -3.62 -8.76
N GLY A 15 -5.21 -4.89 -9.16
CA GLY A 15 -4.53 -5.28 -10.39
C GLY A 15 -5.31 -4.97 -11.67
N ILE A 16 -6.64 -4.81 -11.56
CA ILE A 16 -7.52 -4.60 -12.72
C ILE A 16 -8.19 -3.21 -12.74
N SER A 17 -7.83 -2.31 -11.81
CA SER A 17 -8.33 -0.93 -11.75
C SER A 17 -9.86 -0.82 -11.82
N VAL A 18 -10.59 -1.69 -11.13
CA VAL A 18 -12.07 -1.68 -11.10
C VAL A 18 -12.65 -0.39 -10.50
N HIS A 19 -11.84 0.34 -9.74
CA HIS A 19 -12.20 1.61 -9.12
C HIS A 19 -11.17 2.69 -9.46
N PRO A 20 -11.60 3.96 -9.64
CA PRO A 20 -10.70 5.05 -10.02
C PRO A 20 -9.70 5.44 -8.91
N ASN A 21 -10.03 5.20 -7.64
CA ASN A 21 -9.14 5.43 -6.49
C ASN A 21 -9.57 4.60 -5.27
N GLU A 22 -8.69 4.50 -4.28
CA GLU A 22 -8.92 3.73 -3.04
C GLU A 22 -10.19 4.16 -2.29
N ARG A 23 -10.47 5.47 -2.23
CA ARG A 23 -11.68 6.00 -1.59
C ARG A 23 -12.96 5.44 -2.21
N SER A 24 -13.03 5.44 -3.54
CA SER A 24 -14.20 4.91 -4.27
C SER A 24 -14.36 3.39 -4.10
N LEU A 25 -13.26 2.65 -3.94
CA LEU A 25 -13.35 1.24 -3.55
C LEU A 25 -13.95 1.10 -2.16
N VAL A 26 -13.38 1.78 -1.15
CA VAL A 26 -13.85 1.66 0.24
C VAL A 26 -15.32 2.06 0.37
N GLN A 27 -15.78 3.07 -0.36
CA GLN A 27 -17.20 3.43 -0.43
C GLN A 27 -18.07 2.30 -0.98
N SER A 28 -17.62 1.59 -2.01
CA SER A 28 -18.36 0.46 -2.59
C SER A 28 -18.55 -0.71 -1.60
N LEU A 29 -17.61 -0.87 -0.66
CA LEU A 29 -17.68 -1.90 0.39
C LEU A 29 -18.91 -1.74 1.29
N GLY A 30 -19.51 -0.55 1.35
CA GLY A 30 -20.78 -0.32 2.08
C GLY A 30 -21.94 -1.19 1.61
N THR A 31 -21.88 -1.73 0.37
CA THR A 31 -22.88 -2.66 -0.17
C THR A 31 -22.32 -4.07 -0.43
N PHE A 32 -21.05 -4.31 -0.07
CA PHE A 32 -20.39 -5.58 -0.29
C PHE A 32 -20.97 -6.66 0.64
N LYS A 33 -21.40 -7.78 0.05
CA LYS A 33 -21.97 -8.90 0.80
C LYS A 33 -20.86 -9.83 1.27
N THR A 34 -20.60 -9.78 2.57
CA THR A 34 -19.64 -10.69 3.20
C THR A 34 -20.29 -12.01 3.57
N THR A 35 -19.52 -13.09 3.49
CA THR A 35 -19.96 -14.44 3.86
C THR A 35 -19.50 -14.84 5.26
N ARG A 36 -18.65 -14.03 5.89
CA ARG A 36 -17.96 -14.33 7.14
C ARG A 36 -18.40 -13.38 8.26
N ARG A 37 -18.62 -13.93 9.45
CA ARG A 37 -19.02 -13.15 10.63
C ARG A 37 -17.83 -12.34 11.16
N LEU A 38 -18.12 -11.20 11.78
CA LEU A 38 -17.13 -10.42 12.53
C LEU A 38 -16.51 -11.29 13.63
N ARG A 39 -15.19 -11.19 13.80
CA ARG A 39 -14.42 -11.92 14.82
C ARG A 39 -14.38 -13.46 14.66
N ALA A 40 -14.68 -14.00 13.48
CA ALA A 40 -14.70 -15.44 13.21
C ALA A 40 -13.32 -16.14 13.11
N GLY A 41 -12.21 -15.49 13.48
CA GLY A 41 -10.85 -16.03 13.41
C GLY A 41 -9.90 -15.24 12.50
N TYR A 42 -8.69 -15.73 12.26
CA TYR A 42 -7.76 -15.03 11.37
C TYR A 42 -8.11 -15.26 9.89
N ALA A 43 -8.19 -14.18 9.11
CA ALA A 43 -8.17 -14.20 7.64
C ALA A 43 -7.47 -12.95 7.11
N TYR A 44 -6.42 -13.11 6.30
CA TYR A 44 -5.70 -12.00 5.67
C TYR A 44 -6.60 -11.34 4.62
N ALA A 45 -6.74 -10.01 4.63
CA ALA A 45 -7.44 -9.28 3.58
C ALA A 45 -6.91 -7.84 3.49
N ASN A 46 -6.51 -7.42 2.29
CA ASN A 46 -5.96 -6.09 2.00
C ASN A 46 -7.00 -4.99 2.24
N LEU A 47 -8.29 -5.28 1.98
CA LEU A 47 -9.40 -4.33 2.22
C LEU A 47 -9.44 -3.77 3.65
N ASN A 48 -8.91 -4.50 4.64
CA ASN A 48 -8.81 -4.00 6.01
C ASN A 48 -7.91 -2.75 6.11
N PHE A 49 -6.78 -2.74 5.39
CA PHE A 49 -5.81 -1.65 5.47
C PHE A 49 -6.24 -0.44 4.67
N GLU A 50 -6.93 -0.62 3.55
CA GLU A 50 -7.48 0.51 2.79
C GLU A 50 -8.58 1.22 3.56
N ILE A 51 -9.44 0.46 4.26
CA ILE A 51 -10.41 1.05 5.20
C ILE A 51 -9.67 1.86 6.26
N LEU A 52 -8.58 1.35 6.82
CA LEU A 52 -7.77 2.10 7.79
C LEU A 52 -7.14 3.36 7.19
N GLY A 53 -6.67 3.30 5.94
CA GLY A 53 -6.22 4.47 5.18
C GLY A 53 -7.29 5.55 5.13
N GLN A 54 -8.52 5.19 4.75
CA GLN A 54 -9.63 6.14 4.69
C GLN A 54 -10.08 6.67 6.07
N VAL A 55 -9.96 5.86 7.13
CA VAL A 55 -10.18 6.32 8.51
C VAL A 55 -9.14 7.37 8.90
N LEU A 56 -7.86 7.16 8.57
CA LEU A 56 -6.81 8.16 8.81
C LEU A 56 -7.14 9.46 8.07
N GLU A 57 -7.44 9.38 6.77
CA GLU A 57 -7.77 10.57 5.98
C GLU A 57 -8.94 11.37 6.55
N TYR A 58 -9.98 10.67 7.00
CA TYR A 58 -11.14 11.29 7.62
C TYR A 58 -10.78 11.99 8.94
N GLN A 59 -9.95 11.37 9.78
CA GLN A 59 -9.59 11.90 11.10
C GLN A 59 -8.57 13.04 11.03
N THR A 60 -7.67 13.01 10.06
CA THR A 60 -6.53 13.95 9.97
C THR A 60 -6.77 15.07 8.98
N ASN A 61 -7.77 14.93 8.09
CA ASN A 61 -8.03 15.84 6.98
C ASN A 61 -6.82 16.02 6.04
N THR A 62 -5.99 14.98 5.92
CA THR A 62 -4.86 14.85 4.99
C THR A 62 -4.99 13.53 4.24
N THR A 63 -4.19 13.26 3.19
CA THR A 63 -4.09 11.88 2.70
C THR A 63 -3.40 11.00 3.75
N TRP A 64 -3.61 9.68 3.69
CA TRP A 64 -2.92 8.78 4.62
C TRP A 64 -1.40 8.84 4.41
N ALA A 65 -0.94 8.99 3.17
CA ALA A 65 0.48 9.10 2.84
C ALA A 65 1.11 10.38 3.42
N GLN A 66 0.41 11.52 3.31
CA GLN A 66 0.83 12.78 3.94
C GLN A 66 0.87 12.68 5.45
N TYR A 67 -0.11 12.00 6.05
CA TYR A 67 -0.11 11.77 7.49
C TYR A 67 1.10 10.93 7.93
N LEU A 68 1.41 9.85 7.23
CA LEU A 68 2.57 9.01 7.54
C LEU A 68 3.89 9.77 7.35
N ASP A 69 3.99 10.59 6.31
CA ASP A 69 5.17 11.42 6.07
C ASP A 69 5.41 12.41 7.22
N ALA A 70 4.39 13.19 7.58
CA ALA A 70 4.49 14.20 8.63
C ALA A 70 4.68 13.59 10.04
N THR A 71 4.09 12.41 10.29
CA THR A 71 4.09 11.79 11.62
C THR A 71 5.29 10.88 11.84
N PHE A 72 5.77 10.21 10.80
CA PHE A 72 6.77 9.15 10.91
C PHE A 72 7.98 9.39 10.01
N PHE A 73 7.80 9.53 8.69
CA PHE A 73 8.94 9.49 7.77
C PHE A 73 9.86 10.69 7.97
N THR A 74 9.30 11.91 7.97
CA THR A 74 10.08 13.13 8.18
C THR A 74 10.73 13.18 9.57
N PRO A 75 10.01 12.94 10.69
CA PRO A 75 10.63 12.93 12.03
C PRO A 75 11.74 11.88 12.21
N LEU A 76 11.66 10.74 11.54
CA LEU A 76 12.66 9.67 11.61
C LEU A 76 13.79 9.83 10.59
N GLY A 77 13.72 10.81 9.69
CA GLY A 77 14.72 11.01 8.63
C GLY A 77 14.65 9.99 7.49
N MET A 78 13.48 9.40 7.24
CA MET A 78 13.22 8.45 6.15
C MET A 78 13.01 9.19 4.81
N VAL A 79 14.05 9.85 4.31
CA VAL A 79 13.99 10.78 3.17
C VAL A 79 13.80 10.10 1.80
N ASN A 80 13.84 8.77 1.74
CA ASN A 80 13.63 7.96 0.52
C ASN A 80 12.41 7.05 0.65
N THR A 81 11.40 7.48 1.43
CA THR A 81 10.16 6.74 1.65
C THR A 81 8.96 7.52 1.14
N TYR A 82 8.12 6.86 0.34
CA TYR A 82 7.03 7.48 -0.41
C TYR A 82 5.76 6.63 -0.38
N GLY A 83 4.60 7.28 -0.55
CA GLY A 83 3.28 6.61 -0.50
C GLY A 83 2.99 5.73 -1.71
N ALA A 84 3.44 6.13 -2.90
CA ALA A 84 3.29 5.39 -4.15
C ALA A 84 4.37 5.78 -5.18
N VAL A 85 4.47 5.03 -6.29
CA VAL A 85 5.44 5.31 -7.37
C VAL A 85 5.34 6.75 -7.90
N PRO A 86 4.13 7.32 -8.12
CA PRO A 86 4.00 8.70 -8.59
C PRO A 86 4.53 9.77 -7.64
N ASP A 87 4.72 9.45 -6.35
CA ASP A 87 5.23 10.41 -5.34
C ASP A 87 6.76 10.51 -5.38
N VAL A 88 7.44 9.58 -6.04
CA VAL A 88 8.90 9.53 -6.09
C VAL A 88 9.38 10.62 -7.05
N PRO A 89 10.25 11.55 -6.61
CA PRO A 89 10.76 12.62 -7.48
C PRO A 89 11.37 12.06 -8.78
N ALA A 90 11.34 12.85 -9.86
CA ALA A 90 11.95 12.44 -11.13
C ALA A 90 13.47 12.17 -11.00
N THR A 91 14.13 12.82 -10.04
CA THR A 91 15.54 12.60 -9.69
C THR A 91 15.75 11.43 -8.71
N GLY A 92 14.67 10.86 -8.16
CA GLY A 92 14.73 9.76 -7.21
C GLY A 92 15.01 8.44 -7.90
N ASP A 93 15.77 7.57 -7.25
CA ASP A 93 16.10 6.25 -7.76
C ASP A 93 14.98 5.25 -7.49
N LEU A 94 14.72 4.36 -8.45
CA LEU A 94 13.77 3.27 -8.33
C LEU A 94 14.40 2.00 -8.89
N SER A 95 14.36 0.93 -8.10
CA SER A 95 14.75 -0.40 -8.58
C SER A 95 13.84 -0.83 -9.73
N PHE A 96 14.40 -1.56 -10.69
CA PHE A 96 13.60 -2.18 -11.75
C PHE A 96 12.89 -3.45 -11.29
N GLY A 97 11.65 -3.61 -11.70
CA GLY A 97 10.86 -4.81 -11.48
C GLY A 97 11.29 -5.95 -12.40
N HIS A 98 11.15 -7.19 -11.92
CA HIS A 98 11.39 -8.41 -12.68
C HIS A 98 10.27 -9.40 -12.39
N VAL A 99 9.84 -10.13 -13.42
CA VAL A 99 8.82 -11.19 -13.28
C VAL A 99 9.35 -12.49 -13.87
N ILE A 100 8.75 -13.62 -13.48
CA ILE A 100 9.06 -14.92 -14.07
C ILE A 100 8.04 -15.25 -15.14
N CYS A 101 8.51 -15.41 -16.39
CA CYS A 101 7.70 -15.83 -17.52
C CYS A 101 8.29 -17.13 -18.09
N ASN A 102 7.51 -18.21 -18.06
CA ASN A 102 7.94 -19.53 -18.54
C ASN A 102 9.29 -19.99 -17.95
N GLY A 103 9.45 -19.85 -16.62
CA GLY A 103 10.66 -20.23 -15.91
C GLY A 103 11.90 -19.36 -16.16
N LYS A 104 11.76 -18.26 -16.93
CA LYS A 104 12.83 -17.30 -17.20
C LYS A 104 12.51 -15.95 -16.58
N VAL A 105 13.56 -15.23 -16.20
CA VAL A 105 13.44 -13.84 -15.74
C VAL A 105 13.14 -12.95 -16.93
N ALA A 106 12.08 -12.15 -16.82
CA ALA A 106 11.73 -11.07 -17.73
C ALA A 106 11.89 -9.72 -17.00
N GLY A 107 12.36 -8.71 -17.72
CA GLY A 107 12.79 -7.41 -17.19
C GLY A 107 14.23 -7.08 -17.61
N PRO A 108 14.83 -6.01 -17.06
CA PRO A 108 14.28 -5.09 -16.07
C PRO A 108 13.12 -4.23 -16.60
N TYR A 109 12.08 -4.02 -15.78
CA TYR A 109 10.92 -3.19 -16.07
C TYR A 109 10.93 -1.92 -15.21
N ASP A 110 10.75 -0.77 -15.84
CA ASP A 110 10.73 0.53 -15.17
C ASP A 110 9.40 0.73 -14.46
N LEU A 111 9.42 0.91 -13.14
CA LEU A 111 8.22 1.14 -12.33
C LEU A 111 7.43 2.37 -12.79
N ARG A 112 8.08 3.36 -13.43
CA ARG A 112 7.45 4.58 -13.91
C ARG A 112 6.72 4.43 -15.25
N SER A 113 7.00 3.38 -16.02
CA SER A 113 6.54 3.32 -17.42
C SER A 113 6.16 1.94 -17.92
N SER A 114 6.72 0.87 -17.36
CA SER A 114 6.47 -0.51 -17.78
C SER A 114 5.14 -1.04 -17.22
N PRO A 115 4.21 -1.49 -18.07
CA PRO A 115 2.92 -2.05 -17.63
C PRO A 115 3.02 -3.44 -17.00
N GLU A 116 4.16 -4.11 -17.08
CA GLU A 116 4.36 -5.48 -16.61
C GLU A 116 4.44 -5.60 -15.09
N ILE A 117 4.69 -4.49 -14.39
CA ILE A 117 4.84 -4.45 -12.94
C ILE A 117 3.54 -3.96 -12.30
N ALA A 118 2.93 -4.82 -11.49
CA ALA A 118 1.87 -4.41 -10.58
C ALA A 118 2.42 -3.44 -9.52
N LEU A 119 1.59 -2.52 -9.04
CA LEU A 119 1.99 -1.46 -8.10
C LEU A 119 3.04 -0.50 -8.69
N GLY A 120 3.04 -0.34 -10.02
CA GLY A 120 3.82 0.66 -10.74
C GLY A 120 3.12 2.02 -10.84
N TYR A 121 3.50 2.83 -11.82
CA TYR A 121 2.96 4.18 -12.06
C TYR A 121 1.44 4.25 -12.30
N LYS A 122 0.83 3.15 -12.74
CA LYS A 122 -0.63 3.08 -12.98
C LYS A 122 -1.42 2.91 -11.69
N ASN A 123 -0.77 2.50 -10.60
CA ASN A 123 -1.39 2.32 -9.31
C ASN A 123 -1.24 3.61 -8.49
N GLY A 124 -2.34 4.04 -7.86
CA GLY A 124 -2.32 5.17 -6.93
C GLY A 124 -1.89 4.75 -5.53
N HIS A 125 -2.22 5.58 -4.54
CA HIS A 125 -2.06 5.28 -3.12
C HIS A 125 -2.97 4.12 -2.69
N LEU A 126 -2.34 3.00 -2.33
CA LEU A 126 -2.96 1.80 -1.76
C LEU A 126 -2.37 1.56 -0.36
N ALA A 127 -3.12 1.88 0.69
CA ALA A 127 -2.69 1.73 2.07
C ALA A 127 -2.30 0.28 2.43
N ALA A 128 -2.78 -0.69 1.64
CA ALA A 128 -2.42 -2.10 1.78
C ALA A 128 -1.01 -2.46 1.29
N GLY A 129 -0.34 -1.62 0.48
CA GLY A 129 0.99 -1.99 -0.02
C GLY A 129 1.64 -1.16 -1.12
N SER A 130 1.22 0.08 -1.40
CA SER A 130 1.84 0.89 -2.47
C SER A 130 3.15 1.60 -2.06
N MET A 131 3.51 1.59 -0.77
CA MET A 131 4.66 2.35 -0.28
C MET A 131 5.98 1.87 -0.89
N LEU A 132 6.86 2.83 -1.17
CA LEU A 132 8.24 2.59 -1.58
C LEU A 132 9.17 3.10 -0.49
N SER A 133 10.24 2.37 -0.23
CA SER A 133 11.24 2.73 0.78
C SER A 133 12.57 2.07 0.46
N THR A 134 13.61 2.40 1.24
CA THR A 134 14.91 1.73 1.21
C THR A 134 15.08 0.86 2.45
N ALA A 135 15.99 -0.12 2.39
CA ALA A 135 16.34 -0.89 3.57
C ALA A 135 16.87 -0.01 4.72
N SER A 136 17.59 1.06 4.39
CA SER A 136 18.11 2.03 5.37
C SER A 136 16.99 2.79 6.08
N ASP A 137 16.00 3.30 5.34
CA ASP A 137 14.86 4.02 5.91
C ASP A 137 13.99 3.10 6.78
N LEU A 138 13.70 1.88 6.30
CA LEU A 138 12.94 0.90 7.09
C LEU A 138 13.66 0.49 8.37
N ALA A 139 15.00 0.47 8.37
CA ALA A 139 15.77 0.22 9.58
C ALA A 139 15.58 1.32 10.64
N LEU A 140 15.47 2.59 10.22
CA LEU A 140 15.16 3.71 11.12
C LEU A 140 13.77 3.53 11.75
N PHE A 141 12.76 3.18 10.95
CA PHE A 141 11.42 2.91 11.44
C PHE A 141 11.37 1.74 12.43
N LEU A 142 12.01 0.61 12.08
CA LEU A 142 12.05 -0.57 12.93
C LEU A 142 12.74 -0.27 14.27
N HIS A 143 13.85 0.45 14.26
CA HIS A 143 14.54 0.83 15.48
C HIS A 143 13.67 1.72 16.37
N ALA A 144 13.03 2.75 15.82
CA ALA A 144 12.13 3.62 16.58
C ALA A 144 10.92 2.86 17.16
N SER A 145 10.32 1.95 16.39
CA SER A 145 9.14 1.18 16.81
C SER A 145 9.36 0.32 18.06
N GLN A 146 10.60 -0.13 18.30
CA GLN A 146 10.96 -0.91 19.50
C GLN A 146 10.83 -0.09 20.79
N HIS A 147 11.00 1.23 20.70
CA HIS A 147 10.91 2.14 21.85
C HIS A 147 9.48 2.63 22.12
N TRP A 148 8.54 2.47 21.17
CA TRP A 148 7.13 2.84 21.38
C TRP A 148 6.29 1.72 21.99
N LEU A 149 6.77 0.48 21.90
CA LEU A 149 6.08 -0.70 22.42
C LEU A 149 6.55 -1.10 23.82
N SER A 150 7.53 -0.38 24.38
CA SER A 150 8.05 -0.53 25.75
C SER A 150 7.45 0.51 26.68
#